data_AF-A0A1M6G4R5-F1
#
_entry.id   AF-A0A1M6G4R5-F1
#
_cell.length_a   1.000
_cell.length_b   1.000
_cell.length_c   1.000
_cell.angle_alpha   90.00
_cell.angle_beta   90.00
_cell.angle_gamma   90.00
#
_symmetry.space_group_name_H-M   'P 1'
#
loop_
_entity.id
_entity.type
_entity.pdbx_description
1 polymer ?
#
loop_
_entity_poly.entity_id
_entity_poly.type
_entity_poly.pdbx_seq_one_letter_code
_entity_poly.pdbx_strand_id
1 'polypeptide(L)'
;MPVNANTQHDLNHEENARLVLDFLHRAMMHHALWFSEVSHQLGRERAYEMLAEVTERSSGIIFQRLGKTLGFEVKDGVPAPFTDLPEERLEMLKESVAVNWLANDGVWFQALENSRGMTDAKRCNDSCWSNFSPLEAKMIKSFLGLPERPGLDGLKRALAFRLYATVNKQEIVEETDSSFVFRMNECRVQLARKRKGLADYPCKSGGMAEYPTFAETIDSRIKTDCIACPPDEHPEGWFCAWKFSLADSC
;
A
#
# COMPACT_ATOMS: atom_id res chain seq x y z
N MET A 1 1.69 26.55 -10.04
CA MET A 1 2.10 27.74 -10.82
C MET A 1 3.56 27.61 -11.19
N PRO A 2 3.92 27.76 -12.47
CA PRO A 2 5.32 27.75 -12.89
C PRO A 2 6.09 28.90 -12.24
N VAL A 3 7.34 28.65 -11.87
CA VAL A 3 8.27 29.66 -11.32
C VAL A 3 9.26 30.03 -12.42
N ASN A 4 9.50 31.32 -12.60
CA ASN A 4 10.43 31.83 -13.61
C ASN A 4 11.73 32.29 -12.94
N ALA A 5 12.67 31.36 -12.77
CA ALA A 5 13.96 31.56 -12.09
C ALA A 5 15.07 30.85 -12.88
N ASN A 6 16.27 31.42 -12.93
CA ASN A 6 17.43 30.80 -13.59
C ASN A 6 18.22 29.91 -12.63
N THR A 7 18.22 30.26 -11.35
CA THR A 7 18.89 29.53 -10.26
C THR A 7 18.00 29.46 -9.02
N GLN A 8 18.33 28.56 -8.08
CA GLN A 8 17.60 28.48 -6.80
C GLN A 8 17.76 29.75 -5.94
N HIS A 9 18.82 30.54 -6.16
CA HIS A 9 19.04 31.80 -5.44
C HIS A 9 18.08 32.91 -5.87
N ASP A 10 17.43 32.77 -7.03
CA ASP A 10 16.46 33.76 -7.53
C ASP A 10 15.07 33.58 -6.87
N LEU A 11 14.86 32.47 -6.14
CA LEU A 11 13.58 32.13 -5.56
C LEU A 11 13.28 32.97 -4.32
N ASN A 12 12.05 33.46 -4.21
CA ASN A 12 11.57 34.05 -2.97
C ASN A 12 11.31 32.99 -1.89
N HIS A 13 10.90 33.41 -0.69
CA HIS A 13 10.70 32.50 0.45
C HIS A 13 9.63 31.42 0.17
N GLU A 14 8.48 31.81 -0.39
CA GLU A 14 7.39 30.86 -0.69
C GLU A 14 7.79 29.88 -1.79
N GLU A 15 8.49 30.36 -2.82
CA GLU A 15 9.01 29.53 -3.90
C GLU A 15 10.05 28.52 -3.40
N ASN A 16 10.93 28.93 -2.47
CA ASN A 16 11.86 28.01 -1.81
C ASN A 16 11.12 26.95 -1.00
N ALA A 17 10.08 27.30 -0.25
CA ALA A 17 9.27 26.32 0.49
C ALA A 17 8.60 25.32 -0.47
N ARG A 18 8.08 25.79 -1.60
CA ARG A 18 7.53 24.91 -2.65
C ARG A 18 8.59 24.02 -3.28
N LEU A 19 9.81 24.52 -3.47
CA LEU A 19 10.94 23.73 -3.97
C LEU A 19 11.31 22.59 -3.01
N VAL A 20 11.23 22.80 -1.69
CA VAL A 20 11.44 21.73 -0.70
C VAL A 20 10.45 20.59 -0.88
N LEU A 21 9.16 20.89 -1.05
CA LEU A 21 8.12 19.87 -1.29
C LEU A 21 8.35 19.11 -2.60
N ASP A 22 8.75 19.83 -3.65
CA ASP A 22 9.13 19.24 -4.93
C ASP A 22 10.36 18.32 -4.80
N PHE A 23 11.39 18.72 -4.03
CA PHE A 23 12.55 17.88 -3.75
C PHE A 23 12.19 16.60 -2.98
N LEU A 24 11.29 16.69 -2.00
CA LEU A 24 10.79 15.50 -1.30
C LEU A 24 10.09 14.54 -2.26
N HIS A 25 9.24 15.05 -3.15
CA HIS A 25 8.58 14.23 -4.17
C HIS A 25 9.59 13.57 -5.12
N ARG A 26 10.56 14.32 -5.65
CA ARG A 26 11.63 13.79 -6.51
C ARG A 26 12.45 12.73 -5.81
N ALA A 27 12.77 12.91 -4.53
CA ALA A 27 13.50 11.94 -3.73
C ALA A 27 12.70 10.64 -3.53
N MET A 28 11.40 10.74 -3.24
CA MET A 28 10.51 9.56 -3.15
C MET A 28 10.43 8.81 -4.49
N MET A 29 10.26 9.53 -5.59
CA MET A 29 10.22 8.93 -6.93
C MET A 29 11.56 8.26 -7.28
N HIS A 30 12.69 8.90 -6.98
CA HIS A 30 14.01 8.31 -7.21
C HIS A 30 14.22 7.05 -6.37
N HIS A 31 13.75 7.02 -5.12
CA HIS A 31 13.80 5.81 -4.28
C HIS A 31 12.95 4.68 -4.88
N ALA A 32 11.74 4.99 -5.35
CA ALA A 32 10.88 4.03 -6.04
C ALA A 32 11.51 3.51 -7.36
N LEU A 33 12.19 4.39 -8.11
CA LEU A 33 12.92 4.00 -9.33
C LEU A 33 14.11 3.08 -9.02
N TRP A 34 14.86 3.33 -7.94
CA TRP A 34 15.91 2.40 -7.48
C TRP A 34 15.34 1.02 -7.19
N PHE A 35 14.24 0.96 -6.47
CA PHE A 35 13.56 -0.32 -6.21
C PHE A 35 13.12 -1.00 -7.51
N SER A 36 12.53 -0.23 -8.44
CA SER A 36 12.11 -0.73 -9.76
C SER A 36 13.29 -1.30 -10.56
N GLU A 37 14.42 -0.61 -10.62
CA GLU A 37 15.60 -1.07 -11.35
C GLU A 37 16.24 -2.28 -10.68
N VAL A 38 16.36 -2.33 -9.36
CA VAL A 38 16.87 -3.52 -8.66
C VAL A 38 15.95 -4.72 -8.93
N SER A 39 14.63 -4.52 -8.90
CA SER A 39 13.66 -5.56 -9.25
C SER A 39 13.81 -6.02 -10.70
N HIS A 40 14.07 -5.11 -11.63
CA HIS A 40 14.25 -5.43 -13.05
C HIS A 40 15.57 -6.17 -13.32
N GLN A 41 16.67 -5.70 -12.75
CA GLN A 41 18.02 -6.19 -13.03
C GLN A 41 18.38 -7.44 -12.22
N LEU A 42 17.96 -7.52 -10.95
CA LEU A 42 18.36 -8.57 -10.00
C LEU A 42 17.20 -9.48 -9.58
N GLY A 43 15.98 -9.19 -10.02
CA GLY A 43 14.78 -9.93 -9.67
C GLY A 43 14.10 -9.44 -8.39
N ARG A 44 12.82 -9.78 -8.27
CA ARG A 44 11.91 -9.26 -7.23
C ARG A 44 12.29 -9.68 -5.81
N GLU A 45 12.60 -10.96 -5.60
CA GLU A 45 12.97 -11.44 -4.26
C GLU A 45 14.20 -10.70 -3.73
N ARG A 46 15.22 -10.51 -4.58
CA ARG A 46 16.41 -9.75 -4.20
C ARG A 46 16.10 -8.29 -3.90
N ALA A 47 15.22 -7.67 -4.69
CA ALA A 47 14.78 -6.30 -4.45
C ALA A 47 14.05 -6.16 -3.10
N TYR A 48 13.23 -7.13 -2.70
CA TYR A 48 12.53 -7.13 -1.41
C TYR A 48 13.49 -7.25 -0.23
N GLU A 49 14.45 -8.18 -0.30
CA GLU A 49 15.50 -8.33 0.73
C GLU A 49 16.28 -7.02 0.91
N MET A 50 16.69 -6.41 -0.20
CA MET A 50 17.45 -5.16 -0.17
C MET A 50 16.62 -3.99 0.33
N LEU A 51 15.33 -3.92 -0.03
CA LEU A 51 14.48 -2.82 0.40
C LEU A 51 14.35 -2.79 1.92
N ALA A 52 14.21 -3.94 2.60
CA ALA A 52 14.12 -3.98 4.06
C ALA A 52 15.35 -3.33 4.72
N GLU A 53 16.56 -3.67 4.26
CA GLU A 53 17.82 -3.08 4.73
C GLU A 53 17.91 -1.58 4.40
N VAL A 54 17.55 -1.20 3.18
CA VAL A 54 17.68 0.18 2.70
C VAL A 54 16.65 1.09 3.36
N THR A 55 15.42 0.65 3.60
CA THR A 55 14.35 1.48 4.19
C THR A 55 14.72 1.91 5.61
N GLU A 56 15.16 0.99 6.47
CA GLU A 56 15.55 1.33 7.85
C GLU A 56 16.68 2.36 7.86
N ARG A 57 17.75 2.09 7.08
CA ARG A 57 18.91 2.97 7.01
C ARG A 57 18.58 4.33 6.39
N SER A 58 17.84 4.35 5.29
CA SER A 58 17.51 5.57 4.56
C SER A 58 16.56 6.46 5.37
N SER A 59 15.52 5.90 6.00
CA SER A 59 14.63 6.64 6.89
C SER A 59 15.38 7.24 8.07
N GLY A 60 16.29 6.47 8.70
CA GLY A 60 17.16 6.99 9.74
C GLY A 60 17.99 8.19 9.29
N ILE A 61 18.63 8.11 8.12
CA ILE A 61 19.41 9.24 7.57
C ILE A 61 18.54 10.46 7.27
N ILE A 62 17.38 10.25 6.63
CA ILE A 62 16.47 11.33 6.24
C ILE A 62 15.97 12.06 7.48
N PHE A 63 15.43 11.33 8.46
CA PHE A 63 14.86 11.95 9.65
C PHE A 63 15.92 12.56 10.56
N GLN A 64 17.12 11.98 10.67
CA GLN A 64 18.21 12.61 11.43
C GLN A 64 18.64 13.94 10.81
N ARG A 65 18.66 14.06 9.47
CA ARG A 65 18.97 15.32 8.78
C ARG A 65 17.85 16.34 8.92
N LEU A 66 16.60 15.91 8.72
CA LEU A 66 15.44 16.79 8.88
C LEU A 66 15.29 17.26 10.33
N GLY A 67 15.55 16.41 11.31
CA GLY A 67 15.50 16.76 12.73
C GLY A 67 16.48 17.87 13.10
N LYS A 68 17.71 17.82 12.57
CA LYS A 68 18.71 18.90 12.75
C LYS A 68 18.24 20.24 12.19
N THR A 69 17.55 20.23 11.06
CA THR A 69 17.07 21.46 10.39
C THR A 69 15.77 21.99 11.00
N LEU A 70 14.86 21.09 11.38
CA LEU A 70 13.50 21.42 11.85
C LEU A 70 13.37 21.45 13.38
N GLY A 71 14.44 21.10 14.11
CA GLY A 71 14.50 21.21 15.57
C GLY A 71 13.78 20.09 16.32
N PHE A 72 13.78 18.86 15.80
CA PHE A 72 13.22 17.71 16.50
C PHE A 72 14.23 16.58 16.68
N GLU A 73 14.06 15.82 17.77
CA GLU A 73 14.86 14.64 18.06
C GLU A 73 14.35 13.40 17.31
N VAL A 74 15.25 12.44 17.09
CA VAL A 74 14.92 11.14 16.49
C VAL A 74 15.46 10.06 17.40
N LYS A 75 14.56 9.23 17.95
CA LYS A 75 14.86 8.16 18.89
C LYS A 75 14.52 6.81 18.26
N ASP A 76 15.46 5.88 18.27
CA ASP A 76 15.29 4.54 17.70
C ASP A 76 14.75 4.56 16.25
N GLY A 77 15.21 5.53 15.46
CA GLY A 77 14.79 5.72 14.06
C GLY A 77 13.45 6.44 13.87
N VAL A 78 12.74 6.78 14.96
CA VAL A 78 11.43 7.44 14.92
C VAL A 78 11.55 8.90 15.38
N PRO A 79 11.06 9.88 14.59
CA PRO A 79 10.99 11.28 15.02
C PRO A 79 10.10 11.46 16.27
N ALA A 80 10.59 12.20 17.25
CA ALA A 80 9.87 12.55 18.47
C ALA A 80 8.47 13.16 18.21
N PRO A 81 8.27 14.01 17.18
CA PRO A 81 6.93 14.51 16.86
C PRO A 81 5.89 13.45 16.50
N PHE A 82 6.29 12.21 16.18
CA PHE A 82 5.36 11.09 16.02
C PHE A 82 5.14 10.33 17.34
N THR A 83 6.19 10.11 18.13
CA THR A 83 6.08 9.38 19.41
C THR A 83 5.40 10.19 20.51
N ASP A 84 5.44 11.53 20.39
CA ASP A 84 4.89 12.46 21.38
C ASP A 84 3.41 12.80 21.09
N LEU A 85 2.85 12.30 19.98
CA LEU A 85 1.43 12.47 19.69
C LEU A 85 0.59 11.69 20.70
N PRO A 86 -0.53 12.26 21.19
CA PRO A 86 -1.55 11.48 21.88
C PRO A 86 -2.04 10.33 20.99
N GLU A 87 -2.38 9.18 21.60
CA GLU A 87 -2.78 7.96 20.89
C GLU A 87 -3.84 8.24 19.81
N GLU A 88 -4.91 8.95 20.16
CA GLU A 88 -5.98 9.34 19.22
C GLU A 88 -5.44 10.10 17.99
N ARG A 89 -4.49 11.01 18.20
CA ARG A 89 -3.89 11.79 17.10
C ARG A 89 -2.96 10.95 16.24
N LEU A 90 -2.27 9.98 16.83
CA LEU A 90 -1.45 9.03 16.10
C LEU A 90 -2.33 8.08 15.26
N GLU A 91 -3.47 7.64 15.79
CA GLU A 91 -4.48 6.88 15.04
C GLU A 91 -5.05 7.66 13.86
N MET A 92 -5.48 8.90 14.07
CA MET A 92 -5.95 9.79 13.00
C MET A 92 -4.86 10.03 11.94
N LEU A 93 -3.60 10.12 12.34
CA LEU A 93 -2.47 10.28 11.42
C LEU A 93 -2.26 9.02 10.58
N LYS A 94 -2.27 7.82 11.20
CA LYS A 94 -2.22 6.53 10.48
C LYS A 94 -3.34 6.44 9.44
N GLU A 95 -4.57 6.78 9.83
CA GLU A 95 -5.72 6.82 8.91
C GLU A 95 -5.51 7.82 7.77
N SER A 96 -5.08 9.05 8.09
CA SER A 96 -4.87 10.09 7.08
C SER A 96 -3.82 9.68 6.04
N VAL A 97 -2.72 9.04 6.48
CA VAL A 97 -1.68 8.53 5.57
C VAL A 97 -2.24 7.43 4.66
N ALA A 98 -3.00 6.48 5.20
CA ALA A 98 -3.62 5.41 4.42
C ALA A 98 -4.67 5.95 3.43
N VAL A 99 -5.49 6.92 3.85
CA VAL A 99 -6.47 7.59 2.97
C VAL A 99 -5.76 8.35 1.84
N ASN A 100 -4.65 9.04 2.13
CA ASN A 100 -3.88 9.76 1.12
C ASN A 100 -3.27 8.82 0.07
N TRP A 101 -2.78 7.64 0.49
CA TRP A 101 -2.32 6.62 -0.43
C TRP A 101 -3.43 6.19 -1.40
N LEU A 102 -4.61 5.85 -0.90
CA LEU A 102 -5.73 5.43 -1.75
C LEU A 102 -6.27 6.57 -2.63
N ALA A 103 -6.25 7.80 -2.14
CA ALA A 103 -6.60 8.97 -2.94
C ALA A 103 -5.62 9.17 -4.10
N ASN A 104 -4.31 9.00 -3.85
CA ASN A 104 -3.28 9.13 -4.88
C ASN A 104 -3.37 8.02 -5.94
N ASP A 105 -3.71 6.79 -5.53
CA ASP A 105 -4.02 5.69 -6.47
C ASP A 105 -5.17 6.09 -7.42
N GLY A 106 -6.25 6.66 -6.87
CA GLY A 106 -7.36 7.19 -7.65
C GLY A 106 -6.99 8.36 -8.58
N VAL A 107 -6.06 9.23 -8.19
CA VAL A 107 -5.57 10.34 -9.04
C VAL A 107 -4.79 9.80 -10.24
N TRP A 108 -3.91 8.82 -10.04
CA TRP A 108 -3.21 8.13 -11.13
C TRP A 108 -4.18 7.43 -12.08
N PHE A 109 -5.16 6.72 -11.52
CA PHE A 109 -6.18 6.03 -12.30
C PHE A 109 -6.94 7.01 -13.19
N GLN A 110 -7.44 8.12 -12.63
CA GLN A 110 -8.20 9.13 -13.37
C GLN A 110 -7.34 9.82 -14.44
N ALA A 111 -6.08 10.13 -14.15
CA ALA A 111 -5.18 10.73 -15.13
C ALA A 111 -4.97 9.82 -16.35
N LEU A 112 -4.80 8.51 -16.12
CA LEU A 112 -4.69 7.52 -17.19
C LEU A 112 -6.01 7.31 -17.92
N GLU A 113 -7.12 7.19 -17.20
CA GLU A 113 -8.44 7.01 -17.80
C GLU A 113 -8.79 8.20 -18.71
N ASN A 114 -8.55 9.43 -18.25
CA ASN A 114 -8.82 10.63 -19.03
C ASN A 114 -7.93 10.78 -20.27
N SER A 115 -6.71 10.24 -20.25
CA SER A 115 -5.73 10.41 -21.34
C SER A 115 -5.67 9.22 -22.32
N ARG A 116 -5.99 8.01 -21.86
CA ARG A 116 -5.82 6.74 -22.60
C ARG A 116 -7.04 5.81 -22.53
N GLY A 117 -8.04 6.13 -21.71
CA GLY A 117 -9.24 5.33 -21.51
C GLY A 117 -9.11 4.24 -20.44
N MET A 118 -10.24 3.61 -20.13
CA MET A 118 -10.40 2.63 -19.05
C MET A 118 -9.46 1.43 -19.15
N THR A 119 -9.23 0.91 -20.36
CA THR A 119 -8.40 -0.29 -20.59
C THR A 119 -6.96 -0.09 -20.10
N ASP A 120 -6.35 1.03 -20.49
CA ASP A 120 -4.97 1.34 -20.10
C ASP A 120 -4.87 1.69 -18.61
N ALA A 121 -5.82 2.45 -18.07
CA ALA A 121 -5.89 2.76 -16.64
C ALA A 121 -5.96 1.48 -15.79
N LYS A 122 -6.84 0.54 -16.17
CA LYS A 122 -6.99 -0.76 -15.51
C LYS A 122 -5.74 -1.63 -15.65
N ARG A 123 -5.13 -1.69 -16.83
CA ARG A 123 -3.89 -2.46 -17.05
C ARG A 123 -2.76 -1.94 -16.18
N CYS A 124 -2.58 -0.62 -16.11
CA CYS A 124 -1.57 0.01 -15.24
C CYS A 124 -1.87 -0.23 -13.76
N ASN A 125 -3.13 -0.08 -13.33
CA ASN A 125 -3.57 -0.39 -11.97
C ASN A 125 -3.25 -1.84 -11.58
N ASP A 126 -3.70 -2.81 -12.37
CA ASP A 126 -3.52 -4.23 -12.06
C ASP A 126 -2.02 -4.61 -12.03
N SER A 127 -1.21 -3.99 -12.90
CA SER A 127 0.26 -4.15 -12.89
C SER A 127 0.90 -3.52 -11.65
N CYS A 128 0.40 -2.35 -11.20
CA CYS A 128 0.84 -1.72 -9.96
C CYS A 128 0.55 -2.64 -8.76
N TRP A 129 -0.67 -3.16 -8.67
CA TRP A 129 -1.08 -4.11 -7.63
C TRP A 129 -0.26 -5.40 -7.62
N SER A 130 0.06 -5.94 -8.80
CA SER A 130 0.92 -7.12 -8.94
C SER A 130 2.33 -6.92 -8.36
N ASN A 131 2.80 -5.67 -8.28
CA ASN A 131 4.10 -5.31 -7.69
C ASN A 131 3.97 -4.91 -6.21
N PHE A 132 2.96 -4.09 -5.89
CA PHE A 132 2.76 -3.52 -4.56
C PHE A 132 2.26 -4.54 -3.54
N SER A 133 1.35 -5.43 -3.91
CA SER A 133 0.77 -6.40 -2.97
C SER A 133 1.82 -7.30 -2.29
N PRO A 134 2.71 -8.00 -3.03
CA PRO A 134 3.78 -8.78 -2.40
C PRO A 134 4.85 -7.91 -1.72
N LEU A 135 5.07 -6.69 -2.20
CA LEU A 135 5.95 -5.74 -1.52
C LEU A 135 5.41 -5.41 -0.11
N GLU A 136 4.14 -5.02 -0.03
CA GLU A 136 3.43 -4.75 1.23
C GLU A 136 3.48 -5.97 2.16
N ALA A 137 3.23 -7.18 1.62
CA ALA A 137 3.32 -8.42 2.38
C ALA A 137 4.72 -8.64 3.01
N LYS A 138 5.81 -8.45 2.25
CA LYS A 138 7.19 -8.57 2.79
C LYS A 138 7.46 -7.53 3.87
N MET A 139 7.03 -6.28 3.66
CA MET A 139 7.17 -5.21 4.65
C MET A 139 6.42 -5.54 5.95
N ILE A 140 5.19 -6.05 5.84
CA ILE A 140 4.39 -6.49 6.99
C ILE A 140 5.02 -7.71 7.67
N LYS A 141 5.52 -8.71 6.94
CA LYS A 141 6.24 -9.87 7.54
C LYS A 141 7.41 -9.40 8.39
N SER A 142 8.22 -8.48 7.84
CA SER A 142 9.37 -7.92 8.55
C SER A 142 8.94 -7.14 9.79
N PHE A 143 7.95 -6.26 9.66
CA PHE A 143 7.42 -5.46 10.77
C PHE A 143 6.85 -6.32 11.91
N LEU A 144 6.16 -7.42 11.58
CA LEU A 144 5.54 -8.33 12.55
C LEU A 144 6.46 -9.46 13.03
N GLY A 145 7.66 -9.59 12.46
CA GLY A 145 8.57 -10.71 12.73
C GLY A 145 7.95 -12.07 12.40
N LEU A 146 7.17 -12.17 11.32
CA LEU A 146 6.55 -13.45 10.92
C LEU A 146 7.62 -14.43 10.40
N PRO A 147 7.55 -15.73 10.76
CA PRO A 147 8.43 -16.74 10.17
C PRO A 147 8.14 -16.91 8.67
N GLU A 148 8.99 -17.65 7.98
CA GLU A 148 8.88 -17.78 6.52
C GLU A 148 7.57 -18.44 6.05
N ARG A 149 7.05 -19.38 6.85
CA ARG A 149 5.80 -20.10 6.60
C ARG A 149 4.87 -20.01 7.81
N PRO A 150 4.24 -18.85 8.05
CA PRO A 150 3.45 -18.59 9.25
C PRO A 150 2.02 -19.14 9.17
N GLY A 151 1.64 -19.79 8.05
CA GLY A 151 0.32 -20.38 7.86
C GLY A 151 -0.82 -19.37 7.83
N LEU A 152 -2.05 -19.87 8.00
CA LEU A 152 -3.26 -19.04 7.92
C LEU A 152 -3.32 -18.00 9.04
N ASP A 153 -2.87 -18.32 10.26
CA ASP A 153 -2.84 -17.34 11.35
C ASP A 153 -1.86 -16.18 11.08
N GLY A 154 -0.73 -16.49 10.44
CA GLY A 154 0.18 -15.47 9.91
C GLY A 154 -0.49 -14.57 8.89
N LEU A 155 -1.28 -15.15 7.98
CA LEU A 155 -2.03 -14.41 6.98
C LEU A 155 -3.11 -13.52 7.60
N LYS A 156 -3.90 -14.02 8.57
CA LYS A 156 -4.91 -13.22 9.28
C LYS A 156 -4.28 -11.99 9.93
N ARG A 157 -3.15 -12.19 10.63
CA ARG A 157 -2.36 -11.10 11.21
C ARG A 157 -1.89 -10.14 10.12
N ALA A 158 -1.28 -10.62 9.04
CA ALA A 158 -0.77 -9.76 7.98
C ALA A 158 -1.88 -8.92 7.30
N LEU A 159 -3.06 -9.51 7.04
CA LEU A 159 -4.22 -8.81 6.47
C LEU A 159 -4.68 -7.63 7.34
N ALA A 160 -4.53 -7.71 8.66
CA ALA A 160 -4.89 -6.64 9.58
C ALA A 160 -3.90 -5.45 9.59
N PHE A 161 -2.71 -5.61 9.00
CA PHE A 161 -1.66 -4.57 8.96
C PHE A 161 -1.52 -3.91 7.58
N ARG A 162 -2.37 -4.29 6.61
CA ARG A 162 -2.40 -3.66 5.29
C ARG A 162 -2.92 -2.24 5.36
N LEU A 163 -2.52 -1.38 4.42
CA LEU A 163 -3.11 -0.04 4.28
C LEU A 163 -4.64 -0.11 4.08
N TYR A 164 -5.12 -1.15 3.40
CA TYR A 164 -6.54 -1.40 3.23
C TYR A 164 -7.30 -1.66 4.52
N ALA A 165 -6.67 -2.31 5.51
CA ALA A 165 -7.29 -2.58 6.80
C ALA A 165 -7.64 -1.28 7.54
N THR A 166 -6.90 -0.20 7.28
CA THR A 166 -7.11 1.11 7.90
C THR A 166 -8.27 1.89 7.26
N VAL A 167 -8.52 1.72 5.95
CA VAL A 167 -9.48 2.55 5.20
C VAL A 167 -10.80 1.86 4.88
N ASN A 168 -10.90 0.56 5.15
CA ASN A 168 -12.03 -0.29 4.82
C ASN A 168 -12.50 -1.09 6.04
N LYS A 169 -13.76 -1.57 6.00
CA LYS A 169 -14.27 -2.53 6.98
C LYS A 169 -14.20 -3.93 6.39
N GLN A 170 -13.58 -4.84 7.12
CA GLN A 170 -13.30 -6.20 6.69
C GLN A 170 -13.55 -7.21 7.82
N GLU A 171 -13.90 -8.43 7.46
CA GLU A 171 -14.15 -9.52 8.39
C GLU A 171 -13.55 -10.84 7.91
N ILE A 172 -13.30 -11.74 8.86
CA ILE A 172 -12.95 -13.13 8.62
C ILE A 172 -14.09 -13.98 9.14
N VAL A 173 -14.58 -14.90 8.30
CA VAL A 173 -15.70 -15.80 8.59
C VAL A 173 -15.42 -17.19 8.03
N GLU A 174 -16.29 -18.15 8.37
CA GLU A 174 -16.21 -19.53 7.87
C GLU A 174 -14.83 -20.16 8.13
N GLU A 175 -14.25 -19.87 9.29
CA GLU A 175 -12.95 -20.39 9.70
C GLU A 175 -13.02 -21.90 9.94
N THR A 176 -12.06 -22.60 9.35
CA THR A 176 -11.74 -24.01 9.60
C THR A 176 -10.25 -24.12 9.91
N ASP A 177 -9.80 -25.32 10.29
CA ASP A 177 -8.38 -25.58 10.54
C ASP A 177 -7.50 -25.35 9.29
N SER A 178 -8.08 -25.44 8.09
CA SER A 178 -7.38 -25.38 6.80
C SER A 178 -7.86 -24.28 5.86
N SER A 179 -8.80 -23.43 6.28
CA SER A 179 -9.28 -22.31 5.45
C SER A 179 -10.02 -21.23 6.22
N PHE A 180 -10.16 -20.06 5.60
CA PHE A 180 -11.12 -19.04 6.04
C PHE A 180 -11.59 -18.19 4.86
N VAL A 181 -12.70 -17.49 5.02
CA VAL A 181 -13.23 -16.53 4.06
C VAL A 181 -13.01 -15.12 4.58
N PHE A 182 -12.31 -14.30 3.80
CA PHE A 182 -12.11 -12.89 4.04
C PHE A 182 -13.11 -12.07 3.22
N ARG A 183 -13.86 -11.17 3.86
CA ARG A 183 -14.87 -10.33 3.20
C ARG A 183 -14.55 -8.86 3.39
N MET A 184 -14.71 -8.11 2.31
CA MET A 184 -14.60 -6.65 2.29
C MET A 184 -16.01 -6.04 2.45
N ASN A 185 -16.45 -5.82 3.68
CA ASN A 185 -17.78 -5.28 3.98
C ASN A 185 -17.97 -3.86 3.44
N GLU A 186 -16.98 -3.00 3.65
CA GLU A 186 -16.99 -1.62 3.17
C GLU A 186 -15.71 -1.34 2.40
N CYS A 187 -15.82 -1.16 1.08
CA CYS A 187 -14.72 -0.72 0.25
C CYS A 187 -14.87 0.77 -0.06
N ARG A 188 -13.92 1.60 0.38
CA ARG A 188 -13.95 3.05 0.19
C ARG A 188 -14.12 3.45 -1.28
N VAL A 189 -13.50 2.71 -2.21
CA VAL A 189 -13.63 2.92 -3.66
C VAL A 189 -15.06 2.67 -4.13
N GLN A 190 -15.64 1.52 -3.79
CA GLN A 190 -17.00 1.17 -4.20
C GLN A 190 -18.04 2.08 -3.55
N LEU A 191 -17.89 2.40 -2.26
CA LEU A 191 -18.75 3.36 -1.57
C LEU A 191 -18.69 4.75 -2.22
N ALA A 192 -17.51 5.21 -2.65
CA ALA A 192 -17.37 6.47 -3.36
C ALA A 192 -18.09 6.47 -4.72
N ARG A 193 -18.08 5.33 -5.43
CA ARG A 193 -18.81 5.17 -6.70
C ARG A 193 -20.32 5.10 -6.50
N LYS A 194 -20.78 4.34 -5.50
CA LYS A 194 -22.19 4.28 -5.10
C LYS A 194 -22.75 5.66 -4.76
N ARG A 195 -21.99 6.48 -4.00
CA ARG A 195 -22.37 7.89 -3.71
C ARG A 195 -22.51 8.76 -4.96
N LYS A 196 -21.80 8.43 -6.05
CA LYS A 196 -21.86 9.12 -7.34
C LYS A 196 -22.89 8.50 -8.30
N GLY A 197 -23.66 7.50 -7.87
CA GLY A 197 -24.59 6.78 -8.75
C GLY A 197 -23.90 5.98 -9.86
N LEU A 198 -22.61 5.65 -9.69
CA LEU A 198 -21.85 4.85 -10.64
C LEU A 198 -21.97 3.36 -10.27
N ALA A 199 -21.98 2.50 -11.28
CA ALA A 199 -21.84 1.05 -11.09
C ALA A 199 -20.52 0.71 -10.38
N ASP A 200 -20.48 -0.43 -9.69
CA ASP A 200 -19.26 -0.89 -9.04
C ASP A 200 -18.10 -0.99 -10.02
N TYR A 201 -16.92 -0.62 -9.54
CA TYR A 201 -15.70 -0.70 -10.31
C TYR A 201 -15.34 -2.18 -10.53
N PRO A 202 -15.08 -2.64 -11.76
CA PRO A 202 -14.75 -4.04 -12.03
C PRO A 202 -13.33 -4.39 -11.57
N CYS A 203 -13.12 -4.50 -10.26
CA CYS A 203 -11.83 -4.72 -9.60
C CYS A 203 -11.34 -6.18 -9.59
N LYS A 204 -12.11 -7.17 -10.06
CA LYS A 204 -11.76 -8.60 -9.96
C LYS A 204 -10.36 -8.94 -10.46
N SER A 205 -9.95 -8.46 -11.63
CA SER A 205 -8.60 -8.76 -12.13
C SER A 205 -7.48 -8.14 -11.29
N GLY A 206 -7.70 -6.93 -10.74
CA GLY A 206 -6.79 -6.34 -9.76
C GLY A 206 -6.76 -7.15 -8.47
N GLY A 207 -7.92 -7.58 -7.97
CA GLY A 207 -8.02 -8.47 -6.80
C GLY A 207 -7.32 -9.81 -7.01
N MET A 208 -7.41 -10.40 -8.20
CA MET A 208 -6.69 -11.64 -8.56
C MET A 208 -5.18 -11.44 -8.68
N ALA A 209 -4.71 -10.23 -8.97
CA ALA A 209 -3.31 -9.89 -8.87
C ALA A 209 -2.88 -9.64 -7.42
N GLU A 210 -3.77 -9.06 -6.61
CA GLU A 210 -3.48 -8.59 -5.26
C GLU A 210 -3.51 -9.70 -4.21
N TYR A 211 -4.67 -10.34 -4.00
CA TYR A 211 -4.87 -11.25 -2.86
C TYR A 211 -4.07 -12.55 -2.95
N PRO A 212 -4.00 -13.24 -4.11
CA PRO A 212 -3.19 -14.43 -4.24
C PRO A 212 -1.71 -14.14 -4.00
N THR A 213 -1.16 -13.08 -4.62
CA THR A 213 0.26 -12.75 -4.47
C THR A 213 0.60 -12.27 -3.06
N PHE A 214 -0.32 -11.55 -2.39
CA PHE A 214 -0.17 -11.21 -0.97
C PHE A 214 -0.05 -12.48 -0.13
N ALA A 215 -1.02 -13.37 -0.24
CA ALA A 215 -1.10 -14.58 0.57
C ALA A 215 0.07 -15.52 0.33
N GLU A 216 0.45 -15.76 -0.92
CA GLU A 216 1.61 -16.58 -1.29
C GLU A 216 2.94 -15.97 -0.83
N THR A 217 3.01 -14.64 -0.71
CA THR A 217 4.20 -13.97 -0.14
C THR A 217 4.29 -14.15 1.38
N ILE A 218 3.14 -14.16 2.06
CA ILE A 218 3.07 -14.48 3.49
C ILE A 218 3.47 -15.95 3.72
N ASP A 219 2.84 -16.87 3.03
CA ASP A 219 3.17 -18.31 3.03
C ASP A 219 2.88 -18.91 1.64
N SER A 220 3.93 -19.38 0.96
CA SER A 220 3.84 -19.86 -0.43
C SER A 220 2.96 -21.09 -0.64
N ARG A 221 2.50 -21.72 0.44
CA ARG A 221 1.58 -22.86 0.41
C ARG A 221 0.11 -22.44 0.36
N ILE A 222 -0.20 -21.19 0.68
CA ILE A 222 -1.59 -20.72 0.74
C ILE A 222 -2.15 -20.62 -0.69
N LYS A 223 -3.39 -21.09 -0.85
CA LYS A 223 -4.18 -20.93 -2.06
C LYS A 223 -5.32 -19.96 -1.82
N THR A 224 -5.61 -19.18 -2.86
CA THR A 224 -6.58 -18.09 -2.81
C THR A 224 -7.61 -18.28 -3.92
N ASP A 225 -8.87 -18.37 -3.56
CA ASP A 225 -10.00 -18.45 -4.48
C ASP A 225 -10.87 -17.19 -4.36
N CYS A 226 -11.23 -16.60 -5.49
CA CYS A 226 -12.21 -15.51 -5.53
C CYS A 226 -13.62 -16.09 -5.41
N ILE A 227 -14.34 -15.76 -4.35
CA ILE A 227 -15.76 -16.13 -4.20
C ILE A 227 -16.62 -15.22 -5.06
N ALA A 228 -16.46 -13.91 -4.88
CA ALA A 228 -17.01 -12.91 -5.79
C ALA A 228 -16.26 -11.59 -5.63
N CYS A 229 -16.12 -10.87 -6.74
CA CYS A 229 -15.56 -9.52 -6.78
C CYS A 229 -16.10 -8.82 -8.02
N PRO A 230 -16.53 -7.54 -7.95
CA PRO A 230 -17.03 -6.81 -9.10
C PRO A 230 -16.14 -7.00 -10.34
N PRO A 231 -16.71 -7.33 -11.51
CA PRO A 231 -18.14 -7.19 -11.84
C PRO A 231 -19.02 -8.41 -11.51
N ASP A 232 -18.51 -9.41 -10.79
CA ASP A 232 -19.37 -10.50 -10.31
C ASP A 232 -20.50 -9.94 -9.44
N GLU A 233 -21.64 -10.63 -9.44
CA GLU A 233 -22.71 -10.35 -8.48
C GLU A 233 -22.25 -10.65 -7.06
N HIS A 234 -22.62 -9.79 -6.11
CA HIS A 234 -22.33 -9.93 -4.70
C HIS A 234 -23.54 -9.46 -3.87
N PRO A 235 -23.72 -9.96 -2.63
CA PRO A 235 -24.79 -9.50 -1.75
C PRO A 235 -24.52 -8.08 -1.24
N GLU A 236 -25.52 -7.45 -0.63
CA GLU A 236 -25.39 -6.08 -0.10
C GLU A 236 -24.40 -5.94 1.07
N GLY A 237 -24.11 -7.04 1.78
CA GLY A 237 -23.31 -7.03 3.01
C GLY A 237 -21.79 -6.95 2.82
N TRP A 238 -21.29 -7.14 1.60
CA TRP A 238 -19.86 -7.04 1.25
C TRP A 238 -19.67 -6.87 -0.25
N PHE A 239 -18.54 -6.29 -0.66
CA PHE A 239 -18.20 -6.04 -2.06
C PHE A 239 -17.34 -7.14 -2.68
N CYS A 240 -16.39 -7.70 -1.94
CA CYS A 240 -15.64 -8.86 -2.43
C CYS A 240 -15.36 -9.85 -1.31
N ALA A 241 -15.18 -11.10 -1.70
CA ALA A 241 -14.91 -12.21 -0.78
C ALA A 241 -13.86 -13.16 -1.38
N TRP A 242 -12.92 -13.56 -0.54
CA TRP A 242 -11.75 -14.36 -0.91
C TRP A 242 -11.59 -15.51 0.07
N LYS A 243 -11.51 -16.73 -0.44
CA LYS A 243 -11.21 -17.90 0.38
C LYS A 243 -9.70 -18.13 0.37
N PHE A 244 -9.11 -18.19 1.54
CA PHE A 244 -7.73 -18.62 1.73
C PHE A 244 -7.73 -20.03 2.29
N SER A 245 -6.88 -20.90 1.74
CA SER A 245 -6.75 -22.28 2.20
C SER A 245 -5.30 -22.72 2.24
N LEU A 246 -5.01 -23.65 3.13
CA LEU A 246 -3.71 -24.30 3.24
C LEU A 246 -3.97 -25.79 3.04
N ALA A 247 -3.43 -26.38 1.97
CA ALA A 247 -3.48 -27.83 1.82
C ALA A 247 -2.65 -28.47 2.94
N ASP A 248 -3.20 -29.49 3.59
CA ASP A 248 -2.44 -30.25 4.59
C ASP A 248 -1.12 -30.72 3.97
N SER A 249 -0.05 -30.51 4.71
CA SER A 249 1.25 -31.05 4.34
C SER A 249 1.16 -32.55 4.59
N CYS A 250 0.91 -33.35 3.55
CA CYS A 250 1.22 -34.78 3.59
C CYS A 250 2.72 -34.98 3.87
#